data_AF-A0AAV4SYM1-F1
#
_entry.id   AF-A0AAV4SYM1-F1
#
_cell.length_a   1.000
_cell.length_b   1.000
_cell.length_c   1.000
_cell.angle_alpha   90.00
_cell.angle_beta   90.00
_cell.angle_gamma   90.00
#
_symmetry.space_group_name_H-M   'P 1'
#
loop_
_entity.id
_entity.type
_entity.pdbx_description
1 polymer ?
#
loop_
_entity_poly.entity_id
_entity_poly.type
_entity_poly.pdbx_seq_one_letter_code
_entity_poly.pdbx_strand_id
1 'polypeptide(L)'
;MEQSEAYLAVTGANASPGIYFYIWDFEVEEFALKSKTPKSVTSSVFWSNTDEDMFLLLSKEESKVFKNNVWTVVHTESVEVYILKDDLKLDHEINIHGISSFDTFKLFGETYILAVSRHLQTIYIIQYQGFNGFQVIQDLHVPGVDRVTVFCTQNDIFLAVSSNTGHTRILKCIIRGGKFIANQF
;
A
#
# COMPACT_ATOMS: atom_id res chain seq x y z
N MET A 1 21.43 -24.51 -0.56
CA MET A 1 21.28 -23.18 0.05
C MET A 1 20.42 -22.40 -0.90
N GLU A 2 19.20 -22.06 -0.52
CA GLU A 2 18.42 -21.08 -1.29
C GLU A 2 19.17 -19.75 -1.22
N GLN A 3 19.53 -19.20 -2.37
CA GLN A 3 20.05 -17.84 -2.43
C GLN A 3 18.91 -16.91 -2.04
N SER A 4 19.11 -16.13 -0.99
CA SER A 4 18.17 -15.07 -0.64
C SER A 4 18.16 -14.05 -1.77
N GLU A 5 17.01 -13.78 -2.36
CA GLU A 5 16.85 -12.75 -3.38
C GLU A 5 16.37 -11.45 -2.73
N ALA A 6 16.80 -10.31 -3.26
CA ALA A 6 16.33 -9.00 -2.83
C ALA A 6 15.76 -8.23 -4.02
N TYR A 7 14.61 -7.60 -3.80
CA TYR A 7 13.80 -6.97 -4.82
C TYR A 7 13.54 -5.52 -4.49
N LEU A 8 13.52 -4.66 -5.51
CA LEU A 8 13.22 -3.25 -5.38
C LEU A 8 12.22 -2.85 -6.47
N ALA A 9 11.12 -2.23 -6.05
CA ALA A 9 10.14 -1.64 -6.94
C ALA A 9 10.17 -0.12 -6.77
N VAL A 10 10.34 0.60 -7.87
CA VAL A 10 10.41 2.07 -7.89
C VAL A 10 9.34 2.60 -8.82
N THR A 11 8.58 3.58 -8.35
CA THR A 11 7.62 4.31 -9.17
C THR A 11 8.22 5.64 -9.56
N GLY A 12 8.29 5.90 -10.86
CA GLY A 12 8.71 7.19 -11.38
C GLY A 12 7.52 8.11 -11.63
N ALA A 13 7.70 9.41 -11.38
CA ALA A 13 6.73 10.45 -11.65
C ALA A 13 7.24 11.41 -12.74
N ASN A 14 6.33 12.15 -13.37
CA ASN A 14 6.63 13.22 -14.34
C ASN A 14 7.47 12.78 -15.55
N ALA A 15 8.77 13.09 -15.55
CA ALA A 15 9.67 12.90 -16.69
C ALA A 15 10.05 11.42 -16.93
N SER A 16 9.78 10.54 -15.97
CA SER A 16 10.02 9.10 -16.09
C SER A 16 8.86 8.30 -15.50
N PRO A 17 7.65 8.38 -16.10
CA PRO A 17 6.48 7.73 -15.55
C PRO A 17 6.56 6.22 -15.79
N GLY A 18 6.29 5.44 -14.75
CA GLY A 18 6.27 3.99 -14.83
C GLY A 18 6.67 3.31 -13.54
N ILE A 19 6.69 1.99 -13.62
CA ILE A 19 7.16 1.11 -12.55
C ILE A 19 8.43 0.44 -13.04
N TYR A 20 9.46 0.45 -12.21
CA TYR A 20 10.76 -0.12 -12.49
C TYR A 20 11.04 -1.17 -11.42
N PHE A 21 11.26 -2.40 -11.86
CA PHE A 21 11.50 -3.53 -11.00
C PHE A 21 12.96 -3.97 -11.14
N TYR A 22 13.64 -4.04 -10.00
CA TYR A 22 15.04 -4.38 -9.91
C TYR A 22 15.22 -5.61 -9.03
N ILE A 23 16.25 -6.39 -9.34
CA ILE A 23 16.74 -7.50 -8.52
C ILE A 23 18.17 -7.17 -8.09
N TRP A 24 18.51 -7.50 -6.85
CA TRP A 24 19.87 -7.35 -6.35
C TRP A 24 20.77 -8.43 -6.94
N ASP A 25 21.82 -8.00 -7.63
CA ASP A 25 22.88 -8.86 -8.10
C ASP A 25 23.99 -8.95 -7.04
N PHE A 26 24.18 -10.13 -6.47
CA PHE A 26 25.17 -10.37 -5.43
C PHE A 26 26.61 -10.46 -5.95
N GLU A 27 26.82 -10.68 -7.25
CA GLU A 27 28.16 -10.72 -7.83
C GLU A 27 28.72 -9.33 -8.06
N VAL A 28 27.87 -8.39 -8.51
CA VAL A 28 28.28 -7.00 -8.77
C VAL A 28 27.86 -6.01 -7.69
N GLU A 29 27.13 -6.46 -6.67
CA GLU A 29 26.64 -5.65 -5.55
C GLU A 29 25.79 -4.44 -5.99
N GLU A 30 24.95 -4.62 -7.00
CA GLU A 30 24.10 -3.57 -7.57
C GLU A 30 22.68 -4.06 -7.87
N PHE A 31 21.72 -3.13 -7.91
CA PHE A 31 20.37 -3.41 -8.39
C PHE A 31 20.33 -3.42 -9.92
N ALA A 32 20.15 -4.60 -10.50
CA ALA A 32 19.96 -4.79 -11.93
C ALA A 32 18.47 -4.64 -12.31
N LEU A 33 18.18 -3.88 -13.37
CA LEU A 33 16.81 -3.72 -13.87
C LEU A 33 16.31 -5.05 -14.44
N LYS A 34 15.30 -5.64 -13.80
CA LYS A 34 14.65 -6.89 -14.24
C LYS A 34 13.53 -6.61 -15.24
N SER A 35 12.65 -5.66 -14.94
CA SER A 35 11.54 -5.29 -15.83
C SER A 35 11.08 -3.85 -15.63
N LYS A 36 10.34 -3.31 -16.60
CA LYS A 36 9.72 -1.98 -16.49
C LYS A 36 8.37 -1.92 -17.20
N THR A 37 7.45 -1.17 -16.61
CA THR A 37 6.15 -0.83 -17.19
C THR A 37 6.09 0.67 -17.42
N PRO A 38 6.48 1.16 -18.61
CA PRO A 38 6.52 2.60 -18.90
C PRO A 38 5.10 3.17 -18.99
N LYS A 39 4.95 4.48 -18.70
CA LYS A 39 3.69 5.25 -18.80
C LYS A 39 2.60 4.84 -17.81
N SER A 40 2.93 4.10 -16.75
CA SER A 40 2.00 3.88 -15.63
C SER A 40 1.92 5.14 -14.77
N VAL A 41 0.71 5.59 -14.44
CA VAL A 41 0.48 6.73 -13.51
C VAL A 41 0.40 6.20 -12.08
N THR A 42 1.44 5.48 -11.67
CA THR A 42 1.48 4.86 -10.35
C THR A 42 1.74 5.89 -9.27
N SER A 43 0.88 5.95 -8.26
CA SER A 43 0.98 6.83 -7.10
C SER A 43 1.74 6.20 -5.94
N SER A 44 1.55 4.91 -5.72
CA SER A 44 2.23 4.16 -4.66
C SER A 44 2.46 2.72 -5.07
N VAL A 45 3.57 2.17 -4.59
CA VAL A 45 3.93 0.76 -4.72
C VAL A 45 4.29 0.22 -3.34
N PHE A 46 3.87 -1.01 -3.03
CA PHE A 46 4.08 -1.58 -1.71
C PHE A 46 4.28 -3.10 -1.75
N TRP A 47 5.33 -3.57 -1.07
CA TRP A 47 5.57 -4.99 -0.88
C TRP A 47 4.86 -5.48 0.38
N SER A 48 4.10 -6.56 0.27
CA SER A 48 3.54 -7.28 1.41
C SER A 48 3.89 -8.75 1.29
N ASN A 49 4.29 -9.37 2.40
CA ASN A 49 4.55 -10.80 2.46
C ASN A 49 3.55 -11.50 3.36
N THR A 50 3.03 -12.62 2.90
CA THR A 50 2.35 -13.61 3.75
C THR A 50 3.41 -14.60 4.25
N ASP A 51 2.99 -15.72 4.83
CA ASP A 51 3.94 -16.78 5.21
C ASP A 51 4.37 -17.62 4.00
N GLU A 52 3.60 -17.57 2.89
CA GLU A 52 3.80 -18.42 1.71
C GLU A 52 4.23 -17.63 0.48
N ASP A 53 3.72 -16.41 0.30
CA ASP A 53 3.84 -15.65 -0.94
C ASP A 53 4.26 -14.20 -0.69
N MET A 54 4.91 -13.61 -1.71
CA MET A 54 5.24 -12.19 -1.74
C MET A 54 4.36 -11.48 -2.77
N PHE A 55 3.77 -10.36 -2.37
CA PHE A 55 2.84 -9.58 -3.17
C PHE A 55 3.34 -8.15 -3.36
N LEU A 56 3.05 -7.58 -4.53
CA LEU A 56 3.26 -6.19 -4.85
C LEU A 56 1.90 -5.53 -5.08
N LEU A 57 1.56 -4.57 -4.23
CA LEU A 57 0.37 -3.75 -4.38
C LEU A 57 0.72 -2.47 -5.12
N LEU A 58 -0.11 -2.13 -6.08
CA LEU A 58 0.09 -0.99 -6.96
C LEU A 58 -1.17 -0.13 -6.99
N SER A 59 -1.04 1.14 -6.63
CA SER A 59 -2.10 2.13 -6.80
C SER A 59 -1.75 3.13 -7.89
N LYS A 60 -2.75 3.53 -8.67
CA LYS A 60 -2.59 4.52 -9.73
C LYS A 60 -3.53 5.71 -9.49
N GLU A 61 -2.94 6.89 -9.49
CA GLU A 61 -3.65 8.15 -9.28
C GLU A 61 -2.99 9.25 -10.12
N GLU A 62 -3.79 9.92 -10.95
CA GLU A 62 -3.40 11.13 -11.67
C GLU A 62 -4.08 12.36 -11.05
N SER A 63 -3.25 13.32 -10.63
CA SER A 63 -3.70 14.62 -10.14
C SER A 63 -3.20 15.73 -11.05
N LYS A 64 -4.04 16.73 -11.34
CA LYS A 64 -3.69 17.87 -12.21
C LYS A 64 -4.06 19.20 -11.56
N VAL A 65 -3.19 20.19 -11.72
CA VAL A 65 -3.46 21.58 -11.34
C VAL A 65 -4.33 22.24 -12.41
N PHE A 66 -5.49 22.77 -12.02
CA PHE A 66 -6.30 23.63 -12.88
C PHE A 66 -5.93 25.11 -12.70
N LYS A 67 -6.40 25.96 -13.61
CA LYS A 67 -6.07 27.41 -13.69
C LYS A 67 -6.27 28.20 -12.39
N ASN A 68 -6.98 27.67 -11.40
CA ASN A 68 -7.21 28.29 -10.09
C ASN A 68 -6.24 27.79 -9.00
N ASN A 69 -5.13 27.13 -9.37
CA ASN A 69 -4.18 26.48 -8.44
C ASN A 69 -4.82 25.43 -7.52
N VAL A 70 -5.95 24.87 -7.94
CA VAL A 70 -6.58 23.75 -7.25
C VAL A 70 -6.07 22.46 -7.89
N TRP A 71 -5.48 21.61 -7.07
CA TRP A 71 -5.16 20.24 -7.44
C TRP A 71 -6.47 19.44 -7.47
N THR A 72 -6.80 18.89 -8.63
CA THR A 72 -7.98 18.04 -8.80
C THR A 72 -7.52 16.68 -9.29
N VAL A 73 -8.08 15.62 -8.71
CA VAL A 73 -7.89 14.25 -9.20
C VAL A 73 -8.57 14.11 -10.55
N VAL A 74 -7.83 13.64 -11.52
CA VAL A 74 -8.34 13.42 -12.88
C VAL A 74 -8.59 11.95 -13.13
N HIS A 75 -7.85 11.07 -12.47
CA HIS A 75 -7.94 9.63 -12.69
C HIS A 75 -7.54 8.84 -11.44
N THR A 76 -8.29 7.80 -11.12
CA THR A 76 -7.95 6.80 -10.09
C THR A 76 -8.36 5.43 -10.59
N GLU A 77 -7.49 4.44 -10.44
CA GLU A 77 -7.80 3.03 -10.77
C GLU A 77 -7.97 2.19 -9.50
N SER A 78 -8.46 0.97 -9.68
CA SER A 78 -8.41 -0.07 -8.64
C SER A 78 -6.96 -0.32 -8.23
N VAL A 79 -6.75 -0.85 -7.03
CA VAL A 79 -5.43 -1.33 -6.63
C VAL A 79 -5.18 -2.66 -7.31
N GLU A 80 -4.11 -2.73 -8.10
CA GLU A 80 -3.65 -3.99 -8.71
C GLU A 80 -2.77 -4.73 -7.70
N VAL A 81 -2.99 -6.04 -7.59
CA VAL A 81 -2.20 -6.94 -6.76
C VAL A 81 -1.45 -7.89 -7.67
N TYR A 82 -0.13 -7.86 -7.57
CA TYR A 82 0.75 -8.80 -8.27
C TYR A 82 1.32 -9.80 -7.29
N ILE A 83 1.47 -11.04 -7.72
CA ILE A 83 2.16 -12.09 -6.97
C ILE A 83 3.54 -12.31 -7.58
N LEU A 84 4.56 -12.41 -6.72
CA LEU A 84 5.93 -12.71 -7.09
C LEU A 84 6.19 -14.20 -6.86
N LYS A 85 6.25 -14.95 -7.97
CA LYS A 85 6.79 -16.33 -8.00
C LYS A 85 8.14 -16.26 -8.73
N ASP A 86 8.23 -16.77 -9.96
CA ASP A 86 9.42 -16.58 -10.81
C ASP A 86 9.52 -15.14 -11.37
N ASP A 87 8.35 -14.55 -11.62
CA ASP A 87 8.18 -13.18 -12.11
C ASP A 87 6.89 -12.57 -11.56
N LEU A 88 6.77 -11.24 -11.65
CA LEU A 88 5.58 -10.51 -11.24
C LEU A 88 4.42 -10.80 -12.20
N LYS A 89 3.34 -11.38 -11.68
CA LYS A 89 2.11 -11.65 -12.42
C LYS A 89 0.94 -10.96 -11.75
N LEU A 90 0.08 -10.32 -12.53
CA LEU A 90 -1.17 -9.78 -12.01
C LEU A 90 -2.00 -10.94 -11.46
N ASP A 91 -2.36 -10.84 -10.18
CA ASP A 91 -3.16 -11.85 -9.48
C ASP A 91 -4.64 -11.43 -9.48
N HIS A 92 -4.93 -10.25 -8.94
CA HIS A 92 -6.28 -9.67 -8.91
C HIS A 92 -6.25 -8.14 -8.72
N GLU A 93 -7.44 -7.53 -8.74
CA GLU A 93 -7.65 -6.14 -8.39
C GLU A 93 -8.51 -6.01 -7.13
N ILE A 94 -8.18 -5.06 -6.27
CA ILE A 94 -9.01 -4.65 -5.12
C ILE A 94 -9.74 -3.37 -5.52
N ASN A 95 -11.08 -3.39 -5.46
CA ASN A 95 -11.94 -2.29 -5.87
C ASN A 95 -11.94 -1.14 -4.85
N ILE A 96 -10.78 -0.50 -4.67
CA ILE A 96 -10.55 0.71 -3.88
C ILE A 96 -9.70 1.68 -4.71
N HIS A 97 -9.88 2.98 -4.49
CA HIS A 97 -9.37 4.01 -5.38
C HIS A 97 -8.70 5.17 -4.65
N GLY A 98 -7.83 5.87 -5.38
CA GLY A 98 -7.14 7.06 -4.88
C GLY A 98 -6.19 6.74 -3.72
N ILE A 99 -5.60 5.54 -3.74
CA ILE A 99 -4.67 5.13 -2.71
C ILE A 99 -3.34 5.85 -2.91
N SER A 100 -2.83 6.38 -1.81
CA SER A 100 -1.67 7.28 -1.74
C SER A 100 -0.56 6.75 -0.85
N SER A 101 -0.89 5.85 0.08
CA SER A 101 0.09 5.17 0.90
C SER A 101 -0.45 3.83 1.37
N PHE A 102 0.46 2.88 1.55
CA PHE A 102 0.19 1.60 2.17
C PHE A 102 1.06 1.41 3.42
N ASP A 103 0.60 0.55 4.32
CA ASP A 103 1.42 -0.05 5.37
C ASP A 103 0.91 -1.46 5.68
N THR A 104 1.70 -2.28 6.38
CA THR A 104 1.35 -3.68 6.69
C THR A 104 1.57 -4.01 8.15
N PHE A 105 0.75 -4.93 8.66
CA PHE A 105 0.99 -5.56 9.95
C PHE A 105 0.50 -7.00 9.95
N LYS A 106 1.11 -7.79 10.83
CA LYS A 106 0.62 -9.13 11.16
C LYS A 106 -0.09 -9.14 12.49
N LEU A 107 -1.17 -9.90 12.57
CA LEU A 107 -1.92 -10.10 13.79
C LEU A 107 -2.48 -11.52 13.80
N PHE A 108 -2.22 -12.28 14.87
CA PHE A 108 -2.63 -13.68 14.99
C PHE A 108 -2.22 -14.55 13.79
N GLY A 109 -1.08 -14.25 13.16
CA GLY A 109 -0.59 -14.94 11.95
C GLY A 109 -1.18 -14.39 10.64
N GLU A 110 -2.27 -13.63 10.70
CA GLU A 110 -2.93 -13.05 9.54
C GLU A 110 -2.22 -11.78 9.07
N THR A 111 -2.18 -11.58 7.75
CA THR A 111 -1.55 -10.40 7.13
C THR A 111 -2.61 -9.35 6.80
N TYR A 112 -2.40 -8.14 7.28
CA TYR A 112 -3.27 -7.00 7.07
C TYR A 112 -2.52 -5.85 6.40
N ILE A 113 -3.20 -5.17 5.49
CA ILE A 113 -2.69 -3.97 4.82
C ILE A 113 -3.60 -2.81 5.17
N LEU A 114 -2.99 -1.68 5.50
CA LEU A 114 -3.65 -0.39 5.60
C LEU A 114 -3.42 0.35 4.28
N ALA A 115 -4.50 0.76 3.61
CA ALA A 115 -4.43 1.55 2.39
C ALA A 115 -5.13 2.90 2.60
N VAL A 116 -4.42 3.99 2.37
CA VAL A 116 -4.91 5.35 2.64
C VAL A 116 -5.36 6.02 1.35
N SER A 117 -6.62 6.42 1.32
CA SER A 117 -7.16 7.32 0.30
C SER A 117 -7.24 8.75 0.83
N ARG A 118 -6.36 9.62 0.34
CA ARG A 118 -6.38 11.06 0.67
C ARG A 118 -7.63 11.75 0.16
N HIS A 119 -8.18 11.29 -0.96
CA HIS A 119 -9.34 11.94 -1.58
C HIS A 119 -10.64 11.56 -0.92
N LEU A 120 -10.79 10.27 -0.62
CA LEU A 120 -11.97 9.77 0.08
C LEU A 120 -11.90 10.01 1.60
N GLN A 121 -10.76 10.49 2.10
CA GLN A 121 -10.51 10.73 3.51
C GLN A 121 -10.73 9.44 4.32
N THR A 122 -10.16 8.34 3.84
CA THR A 122 -10.47 6.99 4.32
C THR A 122 -9.21 6.15 4.44
N ILE A 123 -9.16 5.35 5.50
CA ILE A 123 -8.20 4.25 5.66
C ILE A 123 -8.96 2.94 5.44
N TYR A 124 -8.55 2.18 4.44
CA TYR A 124 -9.03 0.82 4.21
C TYR A 124 -8.18 -0.17 4.98
N ILE A 125 -8.82 -1.12 5.64
CA ILE A 125 -8.20 -2.27 6.26
C ILE A 125 -8.47 -3.46 5.36
N ILE A 126 -7.40 -4.03 4.83
CA ILE A 126 -7.42 -5.12 3.86
C ILE A 126 -6.81 -6.34 4.55
N GLN A 127 -7.44 -7.51 4.44
CA GLN A 127 -6.93 -8.76 4.99
C GLN A 127 -6.65 -9.75 3.86
N TYR A 128 -5.54 -10.47 3.95
CA TYR A 128 -5.31 -11.65 3.13
C TYR A 128 -6.18 -12.83 3.61
N GLN A 129 -7.04 -13.37 2.74
CA GLN A 129 -7.98 -14.45 3.07
C GLN A 129 -7.67 -15.74 2.31
N GLY A 130 -6.38 -16.07 2.15
CA GLY A 130 -5.93 -17.28 1.46
C GLY A 130 -6.40 -17.29 0.00
N PHE A 131 -7.25 -18.24 -0.37
CA PHE A 131 -7.76 -18.41 -1.74
C PHE A 131 -8.48 -17.18 -2.30
N ASN A 132 -9.08 -16.35 -1.45
CA ASN A 132 -9.79 -15.13 -1.89
C ASN A 132 -8.86 -13.93 -2.09
N GLY A 133 -7.55 -14.08 -1.86
CA GLY A 133 -6.58 -13.00 -1.94
C GLY A 133 -6.82 -11.90 -0.91
N PHE A 134 -6.43 -10.67 -1.25
CA PHE A 134 -6.62 -9.51 -0.40
C PHE A 134 -8.02 -8.93 -0.54
N GLN A 135 -8.71 -8.75 0.59
CA GLN A 135 -10.09 -8.26 0.64
C GLN A 135 -10.23 -7.10 1.63
N VAL A 136 -11.00 -6.08 1.27
CA VAL A 136 -11.36 -5.01 2.20
C VAL A 136 -12.30 -5.56 3.25
N ILE A 137 -11.87 -5.55 4.51
CA ILE A 137 -12.69 -6.02 5.65
C ILE A 137 -13.35 -4.86 6.39
N GLN A 138 -12.79 -3.66 6.27
CA GLN A 138 -13.29 -2.47 6.95
C GLN A 138 -12.74 -1.20 6.31
N ASP A 139 -13.49 -0.12 6.40
CA ASP A 139 -13.05 1.24 6.14
C ASP A 139 -13.22 2.13 7.38
N LEU A 140 -12.35 3.13 7.50
CA LEU A 140 -12.37 4.13 8.55
C LEU A 140 -12.34 5.51 7.92
N HIS A 141 -13.39 6.30 8.13
CA HIS A 141 -13.40 7.70 7.69
C HIS A 141 -12.51 8.54 8.63
N VAL A 142 -11.47 9.14 8.07
CA VAL A 142 -10.46 9.91 8.79
C VAL A 142 -10.19 11.21 8.05
N PRO A 143 -10.92 12.30 8.39
CA PRO A 143 -10.73 13.61 7.78
C PRO A 143 -9.31 14.13 7.93
N GLY A 144 -8.78 14.68 6.85
CA GLY A 144 -7.43 15.21 6.70
C GLY A 144 -6.34 14.13 6.62
N VAL A 145 -6.64 12.84 6.41
CA VAL A 145 -5.60 11.80 6.39
C VAL A 145 -4.65 11.99 5.22
N ASP A 146 -3.35 11.85 5.47
CA ASP A 146 -2.31 11.86 4.44
C ASP A 146 -1.59 10.51 4.34
N ARG A 147 -1.14 9.98 5.48
CA ARG A 147 -0.50 8.67 5.59
C ARG A 147 -0.93 7.98 6.88
N VAL A 148 -0.85 6.66 6.89
CA VAL A 148 -0.95 5.87 8.12
C VAL A 148 0.30 5.03 8.28
N THR A 149 0.73 4.88 9.53
CA THR A 149 1.73 3.89 9.91
C THR A 149 1.23 3.09 11.08
N VAL A 150 1.44 1.78 11.03
CA VAL A 150 1.06 0.86 12.10
C VAL A 150 2.28 0.47 12.93
N PHE A 151 2.10 0.39 14.23
CA PHE A 151 3.09 -0.16 15.14
C PHE A 151 2.39 -1.10 16.10
N CYS A 152 2.89 -2.33 16.12
CA CYS A 152 2.39 -3.39 16.96
C CYS A 152 3.33 -3.56 18.15
N THR A 153 2.74 -3.65 19.34
CA THR A 153 3.38 -4.18 20.53
C THR A 153 2.85 -5.61 20.76
N GLN A 154 3.35 -6.33 21.77
CA GLN A 154 2.92 -7.70 22.05
C GLN A 154 1.40 -7.84 22.21
N ASN A 155 0.71 -6.82 22.73
CA ASN A 155 -0.71 -6.89 23.06
C ASN A 155 -1.58 -5.83 22.37
N ASP A 156 -0.97 -4.77 21.83
CA ASP A 156 -1.68 -3.61 21.31
C ASP A 156 -1.21 -3.23 19.90
N ILE A 157 -2.18 -2.83 19.08
CA ILE A 157 -1.95 -2.23 17.77
C ILE A 157 -2.22 -0.74 17.87
N PHE A 158 -1.32 0.07 17.34
CA PHE A 158 -1.46 1.51 17.28
C PHE A 158 -1.29 2.00 15.84
N LEU A 159 -2.06 3.02 15.48
CA LEU A 159 -1.98 3.70 14.19
C LEU A 159 -1.53 5.14 14.39
N ALA A 160 -0.39 5.55 13.81
CA ALA A 160 -0.11 6.96 13.56
C ALA A 160 -0.81 7.36 12.27
N VAL A 161 -1.77 8.26 12.38
CA VAL A 161 -2.43 8.89 11.24
C VAL A 161 -1.85 10.28 11.08
N SER A 162 -1.02 10.49 10.05
CA SER A 162 -0.58 11.83 9.68
C SER A 162 -1.73 12.58 9.00
N SER A 163 -1.75 13.90 9.21
CA SER A 163 -2.77 14.76 8.62
C SER A 163 -2.15 15.93 7.88
N ASN A 164 -2.75 16.30 6.75
CA ASN A 164 -2.37 17.49 5.98
C ASN A 164 -3.02 18.78 6.47
N THR A 165 -4.08 18.70 7.29
CA THR A 165 -4.86 19.84 7.79
C THR A 165 -4.85 19.99 9.30
N GLY A 166 -4.10 19.13 10.02
CA GLY A 166 -4.08 19.14 11.48
C GLY A 166 -2.95 18.32 12.09
N HIS A 167 -3.11 17.94 13.36
CA HIS A 167 -2.12 17.16 14.09
C HIS A 167 -2.14 15.69 13.67
N THR A 168 -0.96 15.06 13.72
CA THR A 168 -0.85 13.60 13.68
C THR A 168 -1.56 13.01 14.89
N ARG A 169 -2.45 12.04 14.66
CA ARG A 169 -3.22 11.35 15.70
C ARG A 169 -2.65 9.96 15.92
N ILE A 170 -2.56 9.54 17.17
CA ILE A 170 -2.24 8.15 17.52
C ILE A 170 -3.54 7.49 17.97
N LEU A 171 -3.93 6.43 17.29
CA LEU A 171 -5.14 5.66 17.61
C LEU A 171 -4.74 4.32 18.19
N LYS A 172 -5.32 3.94 19.34
CA LYS A 172 -5.24 2.55 19.79
C LYS A 172 -6.33 1.75 19.12
N CYS A 173 -5.95 0.68 18.45
CA CYS A 173 -6.86 -0.25 17.84
C CYS A 173 -7.29 -1.31 18.86
N ILE A 174 -8.61 -1.48 19.01
CA ILE A 174 -9.22 -2.55 19.78
C ILE A 174 -9.95 -3.45 18.80
N ILE A 175 -9.72 -4.76 18.91
CA ILE A 175 -10.39 -5.75 18.08
C ILE A 175 -11.61 -6.25 18.83
N ARG A 176 -12.80 -6.01 18.27
CA ARG A 176 -14.06 -6.51 18.83
C ARG A 176 -14.86 -7.20 17.72
N GLY A 177 -15.06 -8.52 17.85
CA GLY A 177 -15.87 -9.30 16.91
C GLY A 177 -15.39 -9.22 15.46
N GLY A 178 -14.06 -9.19 15.24
CA GLY A 178 -13.45 -9.08 13.91
C GLY A 178 -13.39 -7.66 13.33
N LYS A 179 -13.87 -6.63 14.06
CA LYS A 179 -13.76 -5.23 13.64
C LYS A 179 -12.66 -4.50 14.40
N PHE A 180 -11.93 -3.66 13.69
CA PHE A 180 -10.97 -2.71 14.23
C PHE A 180 -11.71 -1.46 14.70
N ILE A 181 -11.65 -1.17 16.01
CA ILE A 181 -12.17 0.07 16.58
C ILE A 181 -10.97 0.93 16.96
N ALA A 182 -10.83 2.08 16.33
CA ALA A 182 -9.76 3.02 16.60
C ALA A 182 -10.24 4.10 17.58
N ASN A 183 -9.71 4.09 18.80
CA ASN A 183 -10.01 5.11 19.81
C ASN A 183 -8.86 6.12 19.90
N GLN A 184 -9.20 7.40 19.94
CA GLN A 184 -8.23 8.47 20.21
C GLN A 184 -7.80 8.44 21.68
N PHE A 185 -6.52 8.73 21.91
CA PHE A 185 -6.01 9.11 23.22
C PHE A 185 -6.22 10.60 23.48
#